data_AF-A0A2M7MNB4-F1
#
_entry.id   AF-A0A2M7MNB4-F1
#
_cell.length_a   1.000
_cell.length_b   1.000
_cell.length_c   1.000
_cell.angle_alpha   90.00
_cell.angle_beta   90.00
_cell.angle_gamma   90.00
#
_symmetry.space_group_name_H-M   'P 1'
#
loop_
_entity.id
_entity.type
_entity.pdbx_description
1 polymer ?
#
loop_
_entity_poly.entity_id
_entity_poly.type
_entity_poly.pdbx_seq_one_letter_code
_entity_poly.pdbx_strand_id
1 'polypeptide(L)'
;MKTTKVTVVLLFVSFFLLSVNSSAQTMTIDGSFADWNGVAAYVTDAGGDNGGANKDLTAGYYAVDATTLYLKTDVAGTFLPIDFTDYYIIYFDTDRSTGTGYTAGWWSMGADYRIIINSSYAYLQTFAGINNSDDTWSGNTSITFSYSGSSCELAVAFAVLGVTSSN
;
A
#
# COMPACT_ATOMS: atom_id res chain seq x y z
N MET A 1 -11.83 22.78 14.79
CA MET A 1 -11.66 22.17 13.45
C MET A 1 -11.37 20.69 13.68
N LYS A 2 -12.17 19.80 13.07
CA LYS A 2 -12.02 18.35 13.26
C LYS A 2 -10.65 17.92 12.73
N THR A 3 -9.83 17.37 13.60
CA THR A 3 -8.61 16.66 13.24
C THR A 3 -9.00 15.50 12.34
N THR A 4 -8.64 15.57 11.06
CA THR A 4 -8.73 14.45 10.11
C THR A 4 -7.98 13.28 10.74
N LYS A 5 -8.69 12.18 11.02
CA LYS A 5 -8.09 11.00 11.65
C LYS A 5 -7.40 10.19 10.55
N VAL A 6 -6.20 10.60 10.19
CA VAL A 6 -5.30 9.84 9.31
C VAL A 6 -5.22 8.41 9.84
N THR A 7 -5.82 7.47 9.12
CA THR A 7 -5.71 6.04 9.43
C THR A 7 -4.61 5.50 8.53
N VAL A 8 -3.45 5.27 9.13
CA VAL A 8 -2.26 4.71 8.47
C VAL A 8 -2.42 3.20 8.45
N VAL A 9 -2.25 2.59 7.28
CA VAL A 9 -2.46 1.17 7.12
C VAL A 9 -1.23 0.55 6.43
N LEU A 10 -0.38 -0.11 7.22
CA LEU A 10 0.99 -0.43 6.84
C LEU A 10 1.10 -1.80 6.17
N LEU A 11 1.50 -1.80 4.90
CA LEU A 11 2.03 -2.99 4.22
C LEU A 11 3.53 -2.78 3.98
N PHE A 12 4.36 -3.62 4.60
CA PHE A 12 5.82 -3.54 4.48
C PHE A 12 6.30 -4.33 3.26
N VAL A 13 6.76 -3.66 2.20
CA VAL A 13 7.36 -4.36 1.05
C VAL A 13 8.85 -4.03 0.97
N SER A 14 9.67 -4.94 1.49
CA SER A 14 11.13 -4.82 1.47
C SER A 14 11.70 -5.46 0.20
N PHE A 15 12.03 -4.65 -0.81
CA PHE A 15 12.54 -5.14 -2.10
C PHE A 15 14.03 -5.44 -2.05
N PHE A 16 14.38 -6.73 -2.23
CA PHE A 16 15.70 -7.38 -2.49
C PHE A 16 15.85 -8.62 -1.61
N LEU A 17 15.01 -9.60 -1.88
CA LEU A 17 15.27 -11.04 -1.92
C LEU A 17 13.89 -11.67 -2.14
N LEU A 18 13.27 -11.36 -3.27
CA LEU A 18 12.13 -12.12 -3.77
C LEU A 18 12.66 -13.46 -4.31
N SER A 19 13.17 -14.32 -3.43
CA SER A 19 13.13 -15.76 -3.69
C SER A 19 11.70 -16.21 -3.43
N VAL A 20 10.76 -15.77 -4.26
CA VAL A 20 9.38 -16.21 -4.16
C VAL A 20 8.98 -16.99 -5.40
N ASN A 21 8.32 -18.10 -5.14
CA ASN A 21 7.63 -18.92 -6.11
C ASN A 21 6.41 -18.20 -6.72
N SER A 22 6.43 -16.87 -6.87
CA SER A 22 5.43 -16.16 -7.66
C SER A 22 5.88 -16.22 -9.12
N SER A 23 5.22 -17.06 -9.92
CA SER A 23 5.30 -16.92 -11.38
C SER A 23 4.98 -15.47 -11.73
N ALA A 24 5.70 -14.90 -12.71
CA ALA A 24 5.32 -13.61 -13.26
C ALA A 24 3.82 -13.65 -13.61
N GLN A 25 3.04 -12.80 -12.95
CA GLN A 25 1.59 -12.81 -13.05
C GLN A 25 1.11 -11.36 -13.18
N THR A 26 0.55 -11.05 -14.34
CA THR A 26 -0.13 -9.78 -14.59
C THR A 26 -1.52 -9.85 -13.96
N MET A 27 -1.83 -8.90 -13.08
CA MET A 27 -3.16 -8.75 -12.49
C MET A 27 -3.98 -7.71 -13.26
N THR A 28 -5.29 -7.93 -13.36
CA THR A 28 -6.22 -6.97 -13.94
C THR A 28 -6.83 -6.15 -12.81
N ILE A 29 -6.57 -4.85 -12.79
CA ILE A 29 -7.10 -3.96 -11.75
C ILE A 29 -8.51 -3.50 -12.15
N ASP A 30 -9.52 -4.27 -11.76
CA ASP A 30 -10.92 -4.06 -12.15
C ASP A 30 -11.92 -4.22 -10.99
N GLY A 31 -11.47 -4.64 -9.80
CA GLY A 31 -12.29 -4.83 -8.61
C GLY A 31 -12.89 -6.24 -8.50
N SER A 32 -12.53 -7.14 -9.42
CA SER A 32 -12.84 -8.57 -9.39
C SER A 32 -11.58 -9.35 -9.05
N PHE A 33 -11.52 -9.87 -7.83
CA PHE A 33 -10.31 -10.52 -7.28
C PHE A 33 -10.08 -11.97 -7.75
N ALA A 34 -10.55 -12.34 -8.94
CA ALA A 34 -10.51 -13.72 -9.44
C ALA A 34 -9.09 -14.17 -9.82
N ASP A 35 -8.28 -13.25 -10.32
CA ASP A 35 -6.86 -13.42 -10.64
C ASP A 35 -5.97 -13.59 -9.40
N TRP A 36 -6.41 -13.08 -8.24
CA TRP A 36 -5.75 -13.31 -6.95
C TRP A 36 -5.96 -14.72 -6.39
N ASN A 37 -6.76 -15.58 -7.03
CA ASN A 37 -6.98 -16.95 -6.57
C ASN A 37 -5.67 -17.75 -6.60
N GLY A 38 -5.32 -18.35 -5.46
CA GLY A 38 -4.06 -19.10 -5.30
C GLY A 38 -2.85 -18.23 -4.93
N VAL A 39 -2.98 -16.90 -4.92
CA VAL A 39 -1.95 -16.01 -4.39
C VAL A 39 -2.00 -16.06 -2.87
N ALA A 40 -0.92 -16.54 -2.25
CA ALA A 40 -0.80 -16.55 -0.80
C ALA A 40 -0.71 -15.12 -0.25
N ALA A 41 -1.34 -14.87 0.90
CA ALA A 41 -1.12 -13.63 1.63
C ALA A 41 0.35 -13.54 2.03
N TYR A 42 0.97 -12.40 1.76
CA TYR A 42 2.33 -12.10 2.21
C TYR A 42 2.36 -11.72 3.69
N VAL A 43 1.32 -11.04 4.15
CA VAL A 43 1.11 -10.71 5.57
C VAL A 43 -0.35 -10.93 5.92
N THR A 44 -0.57 -11.35 7.15
CA THR A 44 -1.90 -11.45 7.77
C THR A 44 -1.87 -10.70 9.08
N ASP A 45 -2.99 -10.06 9.40
CA ASP A 45 -3.17 -9.29 10.62
C ASP A 45 -4.45 -9.72 11.34
N ALA A 46 -4.47 -9.60 12.66
CA ALA A 46 -5.57 -10.12 13.47
C ALA A 46 -6.74 -9.13 13.45
N GLY A 47 -7.86 -9.52 12.84
CA GLY A 47 -9.06 -8.68 12.85
C GLY A 47 -9.56 -8.37 14.27
N GLY A 48 -10.13 -7.18 14.43
CA GLY A 48 -10.76 -6.67 15.65
C GLY A 48 -9.82 -5.93 16.60
N ASP A 49 -8.57 -5.69 16.21
CA ASP A 49 -7.59 -5.00 17.05
C ASP A 49 -7.43 -3.50 16.73
N ASN A 50 -7.98 -3.03 15.60
CA ASN A 50 -7.92 -1.64 15.18
C ASN A 50 -9.30 -0.98 15.01
N GLY A 51 -9.82 -0.36 16.08
CA GLY A 51 -10.75 0.80 16.07
C GLY A 51 -12.05 0.79 15.24
N GLY A 52 -12.34 -0.24 14.45
CA GLY A 52 -13.49 -0.39 13.55
C GLY A 52 -13.16 -1.19 12.28
N ALA A 53 -14.05 -2.13 11.92
CA ALA A 53 -13.81 -3.14 10.87
C ALA A 53 -13.40 -2.59 9.49
N ASN A 54 -13.87 -1.40 9.09
CA ASN A 54 -13.55 -0.81 7.77
C ASN A 54 -12.11 -0.27 7.67
N LYS A 55 -11.37 -0.25 8.78
CA LYS A 55 -9.99 0.26 8.92
C LYS A 55 -9.01 -0.81 9.39
N ASP A 56 -9.54 -1.99 9.61
CA ASP A 56 -8.89 -3.11 10.25
C ASP A 56 -8.39 -4.01 9.14
N LEU A 57 -7.10 -3.92 8.81
CA LEU A 57 -6.52 -4.82 7.82
C LEU A 57 -6.49 -6.22 8.35
N THR A 58 -6.67 -7.17 7.46
CA THR A 58 -6.60 -8.60 7.79
C THR A 58 -5.60 -9.33 6.93
N ALA A 59 -5.32 -8.84 5.72
CA ALA A 59 -4.31 -9.43 4.85
C ALA A 59 -3.75 -8.46 3.80
N GLY A 60 -2.50 -8.70 3.42
CA GLY A 60 -1.84 -8.07 2.28
C GLY A 60 -1.27 -9.12 1.34
N TYR A 61 -1.44 -8.90 0.05
CA TYR A 61 -1.03 -9.77 -1.05
C TYR A 61 -0.20 -8.97 -2.03
N TYR A 62 0.71 -9.65 -2.72
CA TYR A 62 1.39 -9.06 -3.86
C TYR A 62 1.57 -10.07 -4.98
N ALA A 63 1.67 -9.53 -6.19
CA ALA A 63 2.16 -10.23 -7.37
C ALA A 63 3.06 -9.27 -8.14
N VAL A 64 3.93 -9.82 -8.98
CA VAL A 64 4.85 -9.03 -9.80
C VAL A 64 4.88 -9.57 -11.22
N ASP A 65 5.03 -8.67 -12.17
CA ASP A 65 5.51 -9.00 -13.51
C ASP A 65 6.87 -8.30 -13.77
N ALA A 66 7.28 -8.20 -15.03
CA ALA A 66 8.58 -7.62 -15.40
C ALA A 66 8.73 -6.14 -15.00
N THR A 67 7.63 -5.38 -14.91
CA THR A 67 7.66 -3.93 -14.72
C THR A 67 6.76 -3.41 -13.61
N THR A 68 5.90 -4.26 -13.06
CA THR A 68 4.78 -3.83 -12.22
C THR A 68 4.71 -4.67 -10.95
N LEU A 69 4.55 -3.97 -9.83
CA LEU A 69 4.07 -4.52 -8.57
C LEU A 69 2.54 -4.38 -8.52
N TYR A 70 1.87 -5.49 -8.31
CA TYR A 70 0.45 -5.53 -7.99
C TYR A 70 0.29 -5.77 -6.51
N LEU A 71 -0.58 -5.01 -5.86
CA LEU A 71 -0.93 -5.22 -4.45
C LEU A 71 -2.43 -5.45 -4.33
N LYS A 72 -2.82 -6.32 -3.39
CA LYS A 72 -4.18 -6.42 -2.89
C LYS A 72 -4.17 -6.38 -1.37
N THR A 73 -5.18 -5.75 -0.78
CA THR A 73 -5.34 -5.67 0.67
C THR A 73 -6.78 -5.93 1.07
N ASP A 74 -6.97 -6.61 2.19
CA ASP A 74 -8.28 -6.95 2.74
C ASP A 74 -8.50 -6.26 4.08
N VAL A 75 -9.68 -5.67 4.26
CA VAL A 75 -10.15 -5.16 5.56
C VAL A 75 -11.23 -6.07 6.14
N ALA A 76 -11.40 -6.08 7.46
CA ALA A 76 -12.42 -6.89 8.13
C ALA A 76 -13.86 -6.49 7.76
N GLY A 77 -14.06 -5.21 7.42
CA GLY A 77 -15.34 -4.61 7.04
C GLY A 77 -15.45 -4.37 5.53
N THR A 78 -15.95 -3.21 5.14
CA THR A 78 -16.00 -2.76 3.74
C THR A 78 -14.84 -1.80 3.48
N PHE A 79 -14.14 -1.97 2.37
CA PHE A 79 -13.09 -1.05 1.94
C PHE A 79 -13.75 0.23 1.40
N LEU A 80 -13.37 1.39 1.96
CA LEU A 80 -13.88 2.71 1.57
C LEU A 80 -15.41 2.77 1.34
N PRO A 81 -16.24 2.48 2.35
CA PRO A 81 -17.69 2.61 2.23
C PRO A 81 -18.09 4.04 1.89
N ILE A 82 -19.34 4.24 1.44
CA ILE A 82 -19.81 5.54 0.92
C ILE A 82 -19.59 6.73 1.87
N ASP A 83 -19.69 6.50 3.19
CA ASP A 83 -19.51 7.53 4.22
C ASP A 83 -18.09 7.56 4.80
N PHE A 84 -17.13 6.93 4.15
CA PHE A 84 -15.74 6.89 4.61
C PHE A 84 -15.08 8.25 4.37
N THR A 85 -14.66 8.89 5.46
CA THR A 85 -14.11 10.27 5.44
C THR A 85 -12.59 10.30 5.60
N ASP A 86 -11.97 9.14 5.75
CA ASP A 86 -10.52 9.01 5.93
C ASP A 86 -9.85 8.47 4.65
N TYR A 87 -8.53 8.46 4.67
CA TYR A 87 -7.71 7.88 3.61
C TYR A 87 -7.18 6.53 4.03
N TYR A 88 -6.95 5.69 3.02
CA TYR A 88 -6.13 4.49 3.14
C TYR A 88 -4.73 4.81 2.62
N ILE A 89 -3.68 4.51 3.39
CA ILE A 89 -2.31 4.89 3.03
C ILE A 89 -1.38 3.68 3.09
N ILE A 90 -0.77 3.32 1.96
CA ILE A 90 0.29 2.31 1.88
C ILE A 90 1.63 3.03 1.83
N TYR A 91 2.62 2.55 2.56
CA TYR A 91 3.97 3.11 2.54
C TYR A 91 4.97 2.11 1.94
N PHE A 92 5.98 2.62 1.24
CA PHE A 92 7.04 1.83 0.64
C PHE A 92 8.38 2.35 1.12
N ASP A 93 9.24 1.42 1.52
CA ASP A 93 10.65 1.64 1.78
C ASP A 93 11.43 0.87 0.70
N THR A 94 12.02 1.62 -0.21
CA THR A 94 12.65 1.08 -1.42
C THR A 94 14.16 0.98 -1.28
N ASP A 95 14.75 1.79 -0.41
CA ASP A 95 16.20 1.82 -0.18
C ASP A 95 16.64 1.00 1.05
N ARG A 96 15.68 0.54 1.87
CA ARG A 96 15.88 -0.25 3.09
C ARG A 96 16.66 0.44 4.19
N SER A 97 16.61 1.76 4.19
CA SER A 97 17.30 2.58 5.17
C SER A 97 16.27 3.26 6.06
N THR A 98 16.27 2.85 7.33
CA THR A 98 15.53 3.57 8.37
C THR A 98 16.12 4.97 8.67
N GLY A 99 17.26 5.31 8.05
CA GLY A 99 17.91 6.63 8.13
C GLY A 99 17.41 7.61 7.07
N THR A 100 16.65 7.16 6.07
CA THR A 100 16.02 7.95 5.01
C THR A 100 14.50 7.79 5.08
N GLY A 101 13.75 8.58 4.32
CA GLY A 101 12.29 8.49 4.30
C GLY A 101 11.57 8.86 5.61
N TYR A 102 10.26 8.57 5.65
CA TYR A 102 9.39 8.89 6.78
C TYR A 102 9.40 7.82 7.88
N THR A 103 9.42 8.28 9.12
CA THR A 103 9.25 7.47 10.34
C THR A 103 8.23 8.15 11.25
N ALA A 104 7.49 7.38 12.06
CA ALA A 104 6.62 7.96 13.08
C ALA A 104 6.84 7.29 14.43
N GLY A 105 6.33 7.87 15.52
CA GLY A 105 6.64 7.41 16.88
C GLY A 105 6.30 5.94 17.19
N TRP A 106 5.45 5.31 16.39
CA TRP A 106 5.01 3.91 16.52
C TRP A 106 5.66 2.95 15.51
N TRP A 107 6.53 3.43 14.61
CA TRP A 107 7.18 2.61 13.58
C TRP A 107 8.40 3.31 12.94
N SER A 108 9.44 2.54 12.63
CA SER A 108 10.72 3.08 12.13
C SER A 108 11.06 2.54 10.74
N MET A 109 10.13 2.67 9.78
CA MET A 109 10.33 2.09 8.44
C MET A 109 11.30 2.89 7.57
N GLY A 110 11.21 4.23 7.57
CA GLY A 110 11.97 5.05 6.62
C GLY A 110 11.31 5.08 5.25
N ALA A 111 10.00 5.33 5.20
CA ALA A 111 9.22 5.25 3.96
C ALA A 111 9.64 6.32 2.93
N ASP A 112 10.12 5.89 1.77
CA ASP A 112 10.46 6.74 0.62
C ASP A 112 9.21 7.21 -0.14
N TYR A 113 8.20 6.33 -0.21
CA TYR A 113 6.97 6.59 -0.94
C TYR A 113 5.74 6.26 -0.10
N ARG A 114 4.63 6.88 -0.44
CA ARG A 114 3.31 6.45 0.01
C ARG A 114 2.29 6.52 -1.11
N ILE A 115 1.29 5.66 -1.05
CA ILE A 115 0.09 5.74 -1.88
C ILE A 115 -1.06 6.13 -0.97
N ILE A 116 -1.72 7.25 -1.28
CA ILE A 116 -2.96 7.68 -0.63
C ILE A 116 -4.13 7.27 -1.52
N ILE A 117 -5.09 6.54 -0.95
CA ILE A 117 -6.30 6.06 -1.64
C ILE A 117 -7.53 6.62 -0.93
N ASN A 118 -8.49 7.11 -1.73
CA ASN A 118 -9.87 7.32 -1.32
C ASN A 118 -10.84 6.78 -2.40
N SER A 119 -12.12 7.06 -2.24
CA SER A 119 -13.16 6.54 -3.15
C SER A 119 -13.09 7.08 -4.58
N SER A 120 -12.23 8.08 -4.84
CA SER A 120 -12.15 8.79 -6.13
C SER A 120 -10.77 8.73 -6.78
N TYR A 121 -9.70 8.52 -6.01
CA TYR A 121 -8.34 8.52 -6.54
C TYR A 121 -7.38 7.68 -5.69
N ALA A 122 -6.28 7.26 -6.33
CA ALA A 122 -5.07 6.79 -5.69
C ALA A 122 -3.86 7.56 -6.22
N TYR A 123 -3.05 8.15 -5.33
CA TYR A 123 -1.84 8.88 -5.70
C TYR A 123 -0.62 8.39 -4.94
N LEU A 124 0.46 8.14 -5.69
CA LEU A 124 1.79 7.96 -5.15
C LEU A 124 2.47 9.31 -4.92
N GLN A 125 3.07 9.45 -3.75
CA GLN A 125 3.84 10.61 -3.32
C GLN A 125 5.21 10.16 -2.84
N THR A 126 6.21 11.02 -3.03
CA THR A 126 7.59 10.80 -2.56
C THR A 126 7.83 11.62 -1.31
N PHE A 127 8.55 11.04 -0.36
CA PHE A 127 8.96 11.70 0.86
C PHE A 127 9.76 12.98 0.55
N ALA A 128 9.40 14.07 1.22
CA ALA A 128 9.99 15.39 1.02
C ALA A 128 10.31 16.10 2.34
N GLY A 129 10.29 15.36 3.46
CA GLY A 129 10.66 15.88 4.77
C GLY A 129 12.15 16.20 4.85
N ILE A 130 12.49 17.23 5.64
CA ILE A 130 13.90 17.55 5.95
C ILE A 130 14.41 16.57 7.01
N ASN A 131 13.56 16.24 7.99
CA ASN A 131 13.80 15.23 9.00
C ASN A 131 12.85 14.05 8.78
N ASN A 132 13.25 12.82 9.13
CA ASN A 132 12.43 11.63 8.95
C ASN A 132 11.08 11.68 9.70
N SER A 133 10.93 12.54 10.72
CA SER A 133 9.67 12.73 11.45
C SER A 133 8.69 13.67 10.74
N ASP A 134 9.13 14.39 9.70
CA ASP A 134 8.31 15.36 9.01
C ASP A 134 7.35 14.64 8.07
N ASP A 135 6.04 14.64 8.35
CA ASP A 135 5.01 14.08 7.45
C ASP A 135 4.79 15.01 6.24
N THR A 136 5.84 15.17 5.43
CA THR A 136 5.91 16.07 4.27
C THR A 136 6.17 15.25 3.02
N TRP A 137 5.29 15.40 2.03
CA TRP A 137 5.27 14.58 0.83
C TRP A 137 5.04 15.45 -0.40
N SER A 138 5.60 15.01 -1.52
CA SER A 138 5.55 15.75 -2.79
C SER A 138 5.15 14.84 -3.96
N GLY A 139 4.69 15.46 -5.04
CA GLY A 139 4.19 14.74 -6.22
C GLY A 139 2.78 14.16 -6.02
N ASN A 140 2.16 13.77 -7.13
CA ASN A 140 0.88 13.04 -7.17
C ASN A 140 0.85 12.19 -8.46
N THR A 141 1.60 11.10 -8.48
CA THR A 141 1.56 10.17 -9.61
C THR A 141 0.30 9.32 -9.50
N SER A 142 -0.55 9.32 -10.52
CA SER A 142 -1.78 8.51 -10.53
C SER A 142 -1.47 7.03 -10.51
N ILE A 143 -2.16 6.30 -9.63
CA ILE A 143 -2.07 4.86 -9.49
C ILE A 143 -3.39 4.24 -9.94
N THR A 144 -3.31 3.23 -10.81
CA THR A 144 -4.48 2.43 -11.17
C THR A 144 -4.87 1.60 -9.95
N PHE A 145 -6.11 1.74 -9.51
CA PHE A 145 -6.67 0.99 -8.39
C PHE A 145 -8.13 0.66 -8.66
N SER A 146 -8.62 -0.41 -8.04
CA SER A 146 -10.03 -0.76 -8.00
C SER A 146 -10.33 -1.45 -6.67
N TYR A 147 -11.59 -1.40 -6.24
CA TYR A 147 -11.99 -2.01 -4.99
C TYR A 147 -13.45 -2.44 -5.03
N SER A 148 -13.77 -3.48 -4.27
CA SER A 148 -15.12 -4.01 -4.12
C SER A 148 -15.23 -4.79 -2.82
N GLY A 149 -16.36 -4.64 -2.13
CA GLY A 149 -16.59 -5.29 -0.84
C GLY A 149 -15.49 -4.96 0.18
N SER A 150 -14.75 -5.98 0.62
CA SER A 150 -13.74 -5.89 1.68
C SER A 150 -12.32 -5.69 1.17
N SER A 151 -12.12 -5.52 -0.14
CA SER A 151 -10.80 -5.61 -0.75
C SER A 151 -10.53 -4.47 -1.71
N CYS A 152 -9.25 -4.13 -1.83
CA CYS A 152 -8.69 -3.18 -2.78
C CYS A 152 -7.53 -3.82 -3.51
N GLU A 153 -7.34 -3.45 -4.77
CA GLU A 153 -6.18 -3.83 -5.57
C GLU A 153 -5.64 -2.63 -6.34
N LEU A 154 -4.35 -2.66 -6.64
CA LEU A 154 -3.66 -1.58 -7.33
C LEU A 154 -2.41 -2.07 -8.07
N ALA A 155 -2.00 -1.30 -9.08
CA ALA A 155 -0.80 -1.55 -9.87
C ALA A 155 0.18 -0.38 -9.75
N VAL A 156 1.43 -0.68 -9.37
CA VAL A 156 2.52 0.29 -9.24
C VAL A 156 3.67 -0.12 -10.15
N ALA A 157 4.01 0.73 -11.11
CA ALA A 157 5.18 0.49 -11.94
C ALA A 157 6.48 0.62 -11.10
N PHE A 158 7.44 -0.28 -11.27
CA PHE A 158 8.74 -0.18 -10.60
C PHE A 158 9.46 1.14 -10.90
N ALA A 159 9.30 1.65 -12.13
CA ALA A 159 9.86 2.92 -12.55
C ALA A 159 9.38 4.12 -11.70
N VAL A 160 8.15 4.08 -11.16
CA VAL A 160 7.63 5.17 -10.31
C VAL A 160 8.12 5.08 -8.86
N LEU A 161 8.64 3.92 -8.46
CA LEU A 161 9.27 3.67 -7.16
C LEU A 161 10.80 3.89 -7.20
N GLY A 162 11.33 4.40 -8.32
CA GLY A 162 12.79 4.53 -8.49
C GLY A 162 13.53 3.20 -8.60
N VAL A 163 12.81 2.08 -8.76
CA VAL A 163 13.39 0.74 -8.93
C VAL A 163 13.70 0.53 -10.40
N THR A 164 14.99 0.50 -10.75
CA THR A 164 15.47 0.45 -12.15
C THR A 164 15.82 -0.96 -12.66
N SER A 165 15.76 -1.98 -11.80
CA SER A 165 15.85 -3.40 -12.20
C SER A 165 15.33 -4.32 -11.08
N SER A 166 14.45 -5.27 -11.42
CA SER A 166 14.26 -6.49 -10.65
C SER A 166 15.43 -7.43 -10.99
N ASN A 167 16.30 -7.70 -10.01
CA ASN A 167 17.28 -8.79 -10.13
C ASN A 167 16.69 -10.06 -9.53
#